data_AF-A0A2W7INN2-F1
#
_entry.id   AF-A0A2W7INN2-F1
#
_cell.length_a   1.000
_cell.length_b   1.000
_cell.length_c   1.000
_cell.angle_alpha   90.00
_cell.angle_beta   90.00
_cell.angle_gamma   90.00
#
_symmetry.space_group_name_H-M   'P 1'
#
loop_
_entity.id
_entity.type
_entity.pdbx_description
1 polymer ?
#
loop_
_entity_poly.entity_id
_entity_poly.type
_entity_poly.pdbx_seq_one_letter_code
_entity_poly.pdbx_strand_id
1 'polypeptide(L)'
;MRLVPIYLSLLLATPVAAQEFWTRELPGIAPSLRACLGTEARASVVAAVPLEGGRVLARIRGADGERVDCTALGDRVTGRRPVGIAPPMVGEDERRFTLERGCVDARRVDAADGTVLGWIGYPGCG
;
A
#
# COMPACT_ATOMS: atom_id res chain seq x y z
N MET A 1 -32.11 -7.50 42.07
CA MET A 1 -31.80 -6.98 40.71
C MET A 1 -30.34 -7.28 40.41
N ARG A 2 -30.06 -8.22 39.51
CA ARG A 2 -28.69 -8.59 39.11
C ARG A 2 -28.35 -7.84 37.82
N LEU A 3 -27.30 -7.03 37.88
CA LEU A 3 -26.72 -6.32 36.74
C LEU A 3 -26.11 -7.35 35.77
N VAL A 4 -26.52 -7.29 34.50
CA VAL A 4 -25.92 -8.06 33.40
C VAL A 4 -24.78 -7.23 32.82
N PRO A 5 -23.51 -7.64 32.93
CA PRO A 5 -22.44 -6.98 32.20
C PRO A 5 -22.53 -7.41 30.74
N ILE A 6 -22.94 -6.49 29.87
CA ILE A 6 -22.88 -6.64 28.42
C ILE A 6 -21.40 -6.73 28.06
N TYR A 7 -21.00 -7.93 27.64
CA TYR A 7 -19.66 -8.24 27.18
C TYR A 7 -19.28 -7.35 25.99
N LEU A 8 -18.17 -6.64 26.19
CA LEU A 8 -17.37 -5.93 25.21
C LEU A 8 -16.88 -6.92 24.14
N SER A 9 -17.66 -7.11 23.07
CA SER A 9 -17.25 -7.94 21.93
C SER A 9 -16.45 -7.10 20.93
N LEU A 10 -15.14 -7.35 20.97
CA LEU A 10 -14.11 -7.19 19.93
C LEU A 10 -14.52 -6.61 18.58
N LEU A 11 -13.97 -5.43 18.26
CA LEU A 11 -13.69 -4.98 16.89
C LEU A 11 -12.20 -4.58 16.80
N LEU A 12 -11.31 -5.51 17.11
CA LEU A 12 -9.90 -5.42 16.73
C LEU A 12 -9.81 -5.84 15.26
N ALA A 13 -10.00 -4.89 14.35
CA ALA A 13 -9.67 -5.10 12.95
C ALA A 13 -8.16 -5.41 12.87
N THR A 14 -7.85 -6.61 12.42
CA THR A 14 -6.58 -7.27 12.69
C THR A 14 -5.47 -6.76 11.76
N PRO A 15 -4.31 -6.35 12.29
CA PRO A 15 -3.11 -6.00 11.50
C PRO A 15 -2.54 -7.20 10.71
N VAL A 16 -3.15 -8.39 10.85
CA VAL A 16 -2.74 -9.62 10.18
C VAL A 16 -3.12 -9.59 8.70
N ALA A 17 -4.33 -9.10 8.36
CA ALA A 17 -4.80 -9.11 6.97
C ALA A 17 -3.99 -8.17 6.06
N ALA A 18 -3.65 -6.97 6.56
CA ALA A 18 -2.79 -6.04 5.83
C ALA A 18 -1.37 -6.61 5.66
N GLN A 19 -0.81 -7.27 6.67
CA GLN A 19 0.50 -7.93 6.56
C GLN A 19 0.50 -9.10 5.57
N GLU A 20 -0.55 -9.91 5.55
CA GLU A 20 -0.70 -10.98 4.56
C GLU A 20 -0.78 -10.42 3.14
N PHE A 21 -1.54 -9.34 2.93
CA PHE A 21 -1.63 -8.66 1.64
C PHE A 21 -0.25 -8.20 1.13
N TRP A 22 0.49 -7.45 1.97
CA TRP A 22 1.83 -6.95 1.65
C TRP A 22 2.88 -8.06 1.42
N THR A 23 2.58 -9.29 1.81
CA THR A 23 3.49 -10.43 1.66
C THR A 23 3.10 -11.33 0.48
N ARG A 24 1.82 -11.68 0.34
CA ARG A 24 1.30 -12.65 -0.63
C ARG A 24 0.93 -12.01 -1.97
N GLU A 25 0.20 -10.89 -1.93
CA GLU A 25 -0.36 -10.26 -3.13
C GLU A 25 0.63 -9.26 -3.77
N LEU A 26 1.54 -8.71 -2.96
CA LEU A 26 2.43 -7.63 -3.37
C LEU A 26 3.21 -7.90 -4.67
N PRO A 27 3.85 -9.07 -4.88
CA PRO A 27 4.57 -9.32 -6.14
C PRO A 27 3.67 -9.23 -7.39
N GLY A 28 2.40 -9.65 -7.28
CA GLY A 28 1.44 -9.61 -8.38
C GLY A 28 0.95 -8.19 -8.70
N ILE A 29 0.83 -7.33 -7.69
CA ILE A 29 0.38 -5.93 -7.87
C ILE A 29 1.52 -4.92 -8.00
N ALA A 30 2.75 -5.30 -7.68
CA ALA A 30 3.92 -4.43 -7.69
C ALA A 30 4.17 -3.71 -9.03
N PRO A 31 3.89 -4.31 -10.22
CA PRO A 31 3.94 -3.56 -11.48
C PRO A 31 2.99 -2.35 -11.49
N SER A 32 1.76 -2.52 -10.99
CA SER A 32 0.77 -1.42 -10.87
C SER A 32 1.22 -0.35 -9.89
N LEU A 33 1.83 -0.76 -8.77
CA LEU A 33 2.38 0.19 -7.79
C LEU A 33 3.55 0.98 -8.38
N ARG A 34 4.44 0.30 -9.10
CA ARG A 34 5.57 0.92 -9.80
C ARG A 34 5.10 1.89 -10.87
N ALA A 35 4.12 1.50 -11.69
CA ALA A 35 3.50 2.40 -12.68
C ALA A 35 2.88 3.63 -12.02
N CYS A 36 2.22 3.43 -10.88
CA CYS A 36 1.65 4.53 -10.09
C CYS A 36 2.70 5.46 -9.50
N LEU A 37 3.89 4.98 -9.13
CA LEU A 37 5.00 5.85 -8.69
C LEU A 37 5.77 6.50 -9.85
N GLY A 38 5.74 5.91 -11.03
CA GLY A 38 6.46 6.42 -12.21
C GLY A 38 7.96 6.50 -11.94
N THR A 39 8.53 7.70 -12.01
CA THR A 39 9.95 7.99 -11.73
C THR A 39 10.15 8.79 -10.45
N GLU A 40 9.12 8.94 -9.61
CA GLU A 40 9.17 9.79 -8.41
C GLU A 40 9.88 9.06 -7.26
N ALA A 41 11.20 9.24 -7.14
CA ALA A 41 12.04 8.50 -6.19
C ALA A 41 11.64 8.68 -4.72
N ARG A 42 11.15 9.87 -4.34
CA ARG A 42 10.73 10.20 -2.96
C ARG A 42 9.26 9.92 -2.68
N ALA A 43 8.49 9.51 -3.69
CA ALA A 43 7.11 9.13 -3.51
C ALA A 43 7.01 7.68 -3.05
N SER A 44 5.87 7.35 -2.44
CA SER A 44 5.67 6.06 -1.83
C SER A 44 4.21 5.64 -1.86
N VAL A 45 3.95 4.36 -2.07
CA VAL A 45 2.62 3.79 -1.87
C VAL A 45 2.48 3.41 -0.41
N VAL A 46 1.49 3.99 0.26
CA VAL A 46 1.20 3.79 1.69
C VAL A 46 -0.03 2.93 1.92
N ALA A 47 -0.83 2.67 0.89
CA ALA A 47 -1.92 1.70 0.89
C ALA A 47 -2.18 1.19 -0.53
N ALA A 48 -2.64 -0.05 -0.67
CA ALA A 48 -3.09 -0.57 -1.96
C ALA A 48 -4.28 -1.52 -1.78
N VAL A 49 -5.23 -1.45 -2.70
CA VAL A 49 -6.42 -2.30 -2.73
C VAL A 49 -6.60 -2.85 -4.15
N PRO A 50 -6.62 -4.18 -4.34
CA PRO A 50 -7.02 -4.80 -5.60
C PRO A 50 -8.47 -4.44 -5.92
N LEU A 51 -8.72 -4.12 -7.18
CA LEU A 51 -10.04 -3.88 -7.74
C LEU A 51 -10.36 -4.99 -8.75
N GLU A 52 -11.62 -5.05 -9.16
CA GLU A 52 -12.04 -5.96 -10.24
C GLU A 52 -11.27 -5.70 -11.55
N GLY A 53 -11.04 -6.79 -12.28
CA GLY A 53 -10.33 -6.77 -13.56
C GLY A 53 -8.81 -6.61 -13.43
N GLY A 54 -8.23 -6.95 -12.28
CA GLY A 54 -6.78 -6.88 -12.04
C GLY A 54 -6.23 -5.48 -11.83
N ARG A 55 -7.10 -4.47 -11.73
CA ARG A 55 -6.71 -3.10 -11.39
C ARG A 55 -6.33 -3.00 -9.92
N VAL A 56 -5.55 -1.98 -9.59
CA VAL A 56 -5.15 -1.67 -8.23
C VAL A 56 -5.40 -0.20 -7.97
N LEU A 57 -6.09 0.12 -6.88
CA LEU A 57 -6.10 1.46 -6.30
C LEU A 57 -4.94 1.56 -5.31
N ALA A 58 -3.97 2.42 -5.60
CA ALA A 58 -2.84 2.72 -4.75
C ALA A 58 -3.00 4.14 -4.18
N ARG A 59 -2.79 4.29 -2.87
CA ARG A 59 -2.64 5.61 -2.25
C ARG A 59 -1.16 5.95 -2.14
N ILE A 60 -0.80 7.04 -2.78
CA ILE A 60 0.56 7.57 -2.83
C ILE A 60 0.67 8.71 -1.82
N ARG A 61 1.74 8.69 -1.03
CA ARG A 61 2.26 9.87 -0.34
C ARG A 61 3.49 10.36 -1.11
N GLY A 62 3.37 11.56 -1.67
CA GLY A 62 4.46 12.21 -2.38
C GLY A 62 5.46 12.88 -1.44
N ALA A 63 6.42 13.58 -2.03
CA ALA A 63 7.57 14.13 -1.29
C ALA A 63 7.18 15.28 -0.34
N ASP A 64 6.17 16.06 -0.71
CA ASP A 64 5.70 17.21 0.05
C ASP A 64 4.51 16.86 0.95
N GLY A 65 4.24 15.56 1.12
CA GLY A 65 3.15 15.04 1.95
C GLY A 65 1.79 15.03 1.27
N GLU A 66 1.72 15.40 -0.01
CA GLU A 66 0.50 15.30 -0.79
C GLU A 66 0.03 13.85 -0.92
N ARG A 67 -1.30 13.67 -0.90
CA ARG A 67 -1.94 12.36 -1.03
C ARG A 67 -2.63 12.26 -2.38
N VAL A 68 -2.25 11.25 -3.15
CA VAL A 68 -2.82 10.97 -4.48
C VAL A 68 -3.34 9.53 -4.51
N ASP A 69 -4.58 9.35 -4.94
CA ASP A 69 -5.11 8.04 -5.31
C ASP A 69 -4.75 7.81 -6.79
N CYS A 70 -4.08 6.70 -7.07
CA CYS A 70 -3.72 6.26 -8.41
C CYS A 70 -4.34 4.89 -8.70
N THR A 71 -4.93 4.72 -9.88
CA THR A 71 -5.41 3.42 -10.35
C THR A 71 -4.55 2.94 -11.51
N ALA A 72 -4.09 1.69 -11.47
CA ALA A 72 -3.29 1.10 -12.54
C ALA A 72 -3.66 -0.38 -12.80
N LEU A 73 -3.32 -0.86 -13.99
CA LEU A 73 -3.40 -2.26 -14.42
C LEU A 73 -2.06 -2.66 -15.05
N GLY A 74 -1.30 -3.52 -14.37
CA GLY A 74 0.04 -3.88 -14.83
C GLY A 74 0.95 -2.65 -14.83
N ASP A 75 1.55 -2.33 -15.97
CA ASP A 75 2.41 -1.15 -16.13
C ASP A 75 1.65 0.13 -16.55
N ARG A 76 0.31 0.06 -16.70
CA ARG A 76 -0.49 1.17 -17.23
C ARG A 76 -1.30 1.87 -16.15
N VAL A 77 -1.06 3.16 -15.98
CA VAL A 77 -1.92 4.05 -15.16
C VAL A 77 -3.23 4.32 -15.89
N THR A 78 -4.35 4.10 -15.21
CA THR A 78 -5.71 4.33 -15.71
C THR A 78 -6.40 5.54 -15.07
N GLY A 79 -5.85 6.08 -13.98
CA GLY A 79 -6.35 7.30 -13.36
C GLY A 79 -5.45 7.78 -12.22
N ARG A 80 -5.46 9.10 -11.98
CA ARG A 80 -4.85 9.74 -10.81
C ARG A 80 -5.79 10.85 -10.32
N ARG A 81 -5.93 11.00 -9.01
CA ARG A 81 -6.68 12.11 -8.41
C ARG A 81 -6.12 12.48 -7.02
N PRO A 82 -6.15 13.75 -6.62
CA PRO A 82 -5.89 14.13 -5.23
C PRO A 82 -6.89 13.46 -4.28
N VAL A 83 -6.42 13.04 -3.10
CA VAL A 83 -7.25 12.36 -2.09
C VAL A 83 -8.19 13.33 -1.37
N GLY A 84 -7.76 14.57 -1.14
CA GLY A 84 -8.51 15.56 -0.35
C GLY A 84 -8.77 15.08 1.08
N ILE A 85 -10.02 15.19 1.53
CA ILE A 85 -10.46 14.81 2.89
C ILE A 85 -10.91 13.35 3.02
N ALA A 86 -10.64 12.50 2.02
CA ALA A 86 -11.09 11.11 2.06
C ALA A 86 -10.47 10.36 3.25
N PRO A 87 -11.23 9.44 3.88
CA PRO A 87 -10.74 8.67 5.02
C PRO A 87 -9.54 7.80 4.63
N PRO A 88 -8.73 7.38 5.62
CA PRO A 88 -7.65 6.43 5.39
C PRO A 88 -8.15 5.11 4.80
N MET A 89 -7.32 4.49 3.97
CA MET A 89 -7.55 3.12 3.51
C MET A 89 -7.17 2.12 4.60
N VAL A 90 -7.71 0.89 4.52
CA VAL A 90 -7.30 -0.20 5.42
C VAL A 90 -5.81 -0.48 5.23
N GLY A 91 -5.07 -0.55 6.33
CA GLY A 91 -3.62 -0.76 6.32
C GLY A 91 -2.80 0.43 5.79
N GLU A 92 -3.43 1.61 5.63
CA GLU A 92 -2.70 2.82 5.25
C GLU A 92 -1.65 3.15 6.30
N ASP A 93 -0.44 3.48 5.85
CA ASP A 93 0.69 3.81 6.70
C ASP A 93 1.16 2.69 7.63
N GLU A 94 0.79 1.42 7.40
CA GLU A 94 1.39 0.28 8.12
C GLU A 94 2.69 -0.20 7.46
N ARG A 95 2.77 -0.07 6.13
CA ARG A 95 3.91 -0.41 5.30
C ARG A 95 4.07 0.63 4.20
N ARG A 96 5.28 0.68 3.63
CA ARG A 96 5.61 1.60 2.57
C ARG A 96 6.26 0.86 1.41
N PHE A 97 5.70 0.99 0.22
CA PHE A 97 6.33 0.54 -1.02
C PHE A 97 6.99 1.71 -1.76
N THR A 98 8.26 1.56 -2.11
CA THR A 98 9.12 2.56 -2.75
C THR A 98 9.90 1.97 -3.92
N LEU A 99 10.37 2.82 -4.83
CA LEU A 99 11.18 2.39 -5.97
C LEU A 99 12.65 2.15 -5.58
N GLU A 100 13.14 2.87 -4.58
CA GLU A 100 14.51 2.81 -4.08
C GLU A 100 14.57 2.21 -2.69
N ARG A 101 15.74 1.68 -2.32
CA ARG A 101 15.93 1.11 -0.98
C ARG A 101 16.15 2.22 0.04
N GLY A 102 15.08 2.67 0.68
CA GLY A 102 15.15 3.75 1.69
C GLY A 102 15.79 3.36 3.04
N CYS A 103 15.81 2.08 3.39
CA CYS A 103 16.36 1.61 4.67
C CYS A 103 17.05 0.23 4.57
N VAL A 104 17.91 -0.08 5.55
CA VAL A 104 18.72 -1.31 5.57
C VAL A 104 17.88 -2.59 5.69
N ASP A 105 16.74 -2.52 6.34
CA ASP A 105 15.81 -3.63 6.57
C ASP A 105 14.65 -3.66 5.57
N ALA A 106 14.64 -2.76 4.58
CA ALA A 106 13.68 -2.82 3.49
C ALA A 106 13.82 -4.16 2.74
N ARG A 107 12.69 -4.86 2.59
CA ARG A 107 12.62 -6.12 1.85
C ARG A 107 12.45 -5.83 0.37
N ARG A 108 13.28 -6.47 -0.45
CA ARG A 108 13.19 -6.43 -1.91
C ARG A 108 11.90 -7.10 -2.39
N VAL A 109 11.27 -6.51 -3.41
CA VAL A 109 10.11 -7.08 -4.11
C VAL A 109 10.54 -7.39 -5.52
N ASP A 110 10.53 -8.67 -5.86
CA ASP A 110 10.97 -9.19 -7.15
C ASP A 110 9.80 -9.65 -8.01
N ALA A 111 9.93 -9.49 -9.32
CA ALA A 111 9.13 -10.18 -10.31
C ALA A 111 9.55 -11.66 -10.41
N ALA A 112 8.74 -12.47 -11.09
CA ALA A 112 9.03 -13.89 -11.30
C ALA A 112 10.32 -14.13 -12.09
N ASP A 113 10.74 -13.17 -12.92
CA ASP A 113 11.98 -13.21 -13.69
C ASP A 113 13.22 -12.67 -12.94
N GLY A 114 13.05 -12.30 -11.66
CA GLY A 114 14.12 -11.74 -10.82
C GLY A 114 14.33 -10.23 -10.95
N THR A 115 13.54 -9.55 -11.79
CA THR A 115 13.57 -8.08 -11.90
C THR A 115 13.13 -7.42 -10.59
N VAL A 116 13.87 -6.40 -10.14
CA VAL A 116 13.49 -5.59 -8.97
C VAL A 116 12.31 -4.70 -9.32
N LEU A 117 11.18 -4.92 -8.67
CA LEU A 117 10.00 -4.06 -8.84
C LEU A 117 10.00 -2.88 -7.86
N GLY A 118 10.52 -3.10 -6.65
CA GLY A 118 10.66 -2.08 -5.62
C GLY A 118 11.05 -2.66 -4.27
N TRP A 119 10.75 -1.90 -3.21
CA TRP A 119 11.13 -2.20 -1.83
C TRP A 119 9.95 -1.98 -0.90
N ILE A 120 9.77 -2.86 0.08
CA ILE A 120 8.79 -2.69 1.15
C ILE A 120 9.47 -2.52 2.50
N GLY A 121 9.08 -1.46 3.22
CA GLY A 121 9.61 -1.13 4.53
C GLY A 121 8.51 -0.77 5.54
N TYR A 122 8.93 -0.44 6.75
CA TYR A 122 8.08 0.20 7.75
C TYR A 122 7.76 1.67 7.34
N PRO A 123 6.79 2.34 7.97
CA PRO A 123 6.27 3.64 7.48
C PRO A 123 7.30 4.76 7.38
N GLY A 124 8.33 4.74 8.23
CA GLY A 124 9.45 5.67 8.23
C GLY A 124 10.60 5.30 7.27
N CYS A 125 10.49 4.20 6.52
CA CYS A 125 11.49 3.79 5.55
C CYS A 125 11.24 4.47 4.20
N GLY A 126 12.07 5.46 3.84
CA GLY A 126 11.95 6.21 2.59
C GLY A 126 12.82 7.46 2.57
#